data_AF-A0A819TB53-F1
#
_entry.id   AF-A0A819TB53-F1
#
_cell.length_a   1.000
_cell.length_b   1.000
_cell.length_c   1.000
_cell.angle_alpha   90.00
_cell.angle_beta   90.00
_cell.angle_gamma   90.00
#
_symmetry.space_group_name_H-M   'P 1'
#
loop_
_entity.id
_entity.type
_entity.pdbx_description
1 polymer ?
#
loop_
_entity_poly.entity_id
_entity_poly.type
_entity_poly.pdbx_seq_one_letter_code
_entity_poly.pdbx_strand_id
1 'polypeptide(L)'
;MNTNTAIAEEAASVFSVKNKSNEEIIDMYRKYQTELDELQKRPEQELSEEDKTRKELVEGIVKFLQPHYDFSVLVTKTSSNKSTKKFTKYLCT
;
A
#
# COMPACT_ATOMS: atom_id res chain seq x y z
N MET A 1 -11.69 -15.84 18.31
CA MET A 1 -10.67 -14.77 18.14
C MET A 1 -11.38 -13.58 17.52
N ASN A 2 -11.36 -12.40 18.15
CA ASN A 2 -12.01 -11.21 17.61
C ASN A 2 -11.27 -10.76 16.35
N THR A 3 -11.96 -10.75 15.21
CA THR A 3 -11.46 -10.30 13.90
C THR A 3 -10.88 -8.88 13.95
N ASN A 4 -11.47 -8.03 14.79
CA ASN A 4 -11.02 -6.65 15.00
C ASN A 4 -9.62 -6.54 15.65
N THR A 5 -9.25 -7.48 16.53
CA THR A 5 -7.94 -7.48 17.18
C THR A 5 -6.84 -7.88 16.18
N ALA A 6 -7.14 -8.85 15.30
CA ALA A 6 -6.20 -9.27 14.27
C ALA A 6 -5.91 -8.15 13.26
N ILE A 7 -6.93 -7.38 12.85
CA ILE A 7 -6.77 -6.24 11.94
C ILE A 7 -5.98 -5.11 12.61
N ALA A 8 -6.16 -4.87 13.91
CA ALA A 8 -5.40 -3.86 14.65
C ALA A 8 -3.92 -4.26 14.79
N GLU A 9 -3.62 -5.53 15.03
CA GLU A 9 -2.24 -6.06 15.03
C GLU A 9 -1.62 -6.00 13.63
N GLU A 10 -2.39 -6.31 12.58
CA GLU A 10 -1.93 -6.19 11.19
C GLU A 10 -1.66 -4.72 10.82
N ALA A 11 -2.53 -3.79 11.23
CA ALA A 11 -2.32 -2.35 11.08
C ALA A 11 -1.03 -1.90 11.78
N ALA A 12 -0.78 -2.33 13.02
CA ALA A 12 0.46 -2.03 13.73
C ALA A 12 1.70 -2.53 12.99
N SER A 13 1.62 -3.71 12.36
CA SER A 13 2.67 -4.24 11.48
C SER A 13 2.85 -3.39 10.21
N VAL A 14 1.76 -2.89 9.63
CA VAL A 14 1.79 -1.94 8.51
C VAL A 14 2.48 -0.63 8.89
N PHE A 15 2.22 -0.07 10.08
CA PHE A 15 2.87 1.17 10.55
C PHE A 15 4.39 1.04 10.75
N SER A 16 4.94 -0.19 10.71
CA SER A 16 6.39 -0.47 10.66
C SER A 16 6.98 -0.40 9.24
N VAL A 17 6.42 0.45 8.36
CA VAL A 17 6.84 0.63 6.95
C VAL A 17 8.34 0.89 6.79
N LYS A 18 9.00 1.43 7.83
CA LYS A 18 10.44 1.77 7.82
C LYS A 18 11.36 0.60 7.51
N ASN A 19 10.91 -0.65 7.71
CA ASN A 19 11.70 -1.85 7.45
C ASN A 19 11.25 -2.62 6.20
N LYS A 20 10.27 -2.13 5.45
CA LYS A 20 9.71 -2.82 4.27
C LYS A 20 10.33 -2.28 2.98
N SER A 21 10.54 -3.17 2.02
CA SER A 21 10.99 -2.80 0.68
C SER A 21 9.89 -2.06 -0.11
N ASN A 22 10.29 -1.35 -1.16
CA ASN A 22 9.34 -0.65 -2.04
C ASN A 22 8.33 -1.61 -2.71
N GLU A 23 8.75 -2.83 -3.04
CA GLU A 23 7.87 -3.85 -3.61
C GLU A 23 6.84 -4.35 -2.59
N GLU A 24 7.25 -4.60 -1.35
CA GLU A 24 6.33 -4.98 -0.26
C GLU A 24 5.31 -3.89 0.06
N ILE A 25 5.72 -2.61 0.03
CA ILE A 25 4.81 -1.47 0.22
C ILE A 25 3.78 -1.43 -0.91
N ILE A 26 4.20 -1.68 -2.15
CA ILE A 26 3.31 -1.72 -3.31
C ILE A 26 2.28 -2.84 -3.18
N ASP A 27 2.72 -4.05 -2.81
CA ASP A 27 1.82 -5.20 -2.67
C ASP A 27 0.86 -5.03 -1.49
N MET A 28 1.33 -4.50 -0.36
CA MET A 28 0.47 -4.18 0.77
C MET A 28 -0.60 -3.15 0.41
N TYR A 29 -0.21 -2.05 -0.24
CA TYR A 29 -1.16 -1.03 -0.68
C TYR A 29 -2.23 -1.64 -1.58
N ARG A 30 -1.84 -2.48 -2.56
CA ARG A 30 -2.78 -3.15 -3.46
C ARG A 30 -3.72 -4.11 -2.73
N LYS A 31 -3.22 -4.87 -1.76
CA LYS A 31 -4.03 -5.78 -0.94
C LYS A 31 -5.13 -5.01 -0.21
N TYR A 32 -4.77 -3.97 0.55
CA TYR A 32 -5.75 -3.19 1.32
C TYR A 32 -6.67 -2.34 0.44
N GLN A 33 -6.16 -1.83 -0.69
CA GLN A 33 -7.00 -1.14 -1.65
C GLN A 33 -8.08 -2.07 -2.22
N THR A 34 -7.70 -3.31 -2.58
CA THR A 34 -8.66 -4.32 -3.07
C THR A 34 -9.68 -4.67 -1.98
N GLU A 35 -9.23 -4.84 -0.74
CA GLU A 35 -10.12 -5.12 0.38
C GLU A 35 -11.10 -3.96 0.64
N LEU A 36 -10.64 -2.71 0.53
CA LEU A 36 -11.49 -1.52 0.63
C LEU A 36 -12.54 -1.49 -0.48
N ASP A 37 -12.13 -1.78 -1.72
CA ASP A 37 -13.04 -1.86 -2.88
C ASP A 37 -14.10 -2.96 -2.69
N GLU A 38 -13.72 -4.12 -2.15
CA GLU A 38 -14.66 -5.21 -1.85
C GLU A 38 -15.65 -4.82 -0.74
N LEU A 39 -15.19 -4.12 0.30
CA LEU A 39 -16.03 -3.63 1.38
C LEU A 39 -16.95 -2.49 0.92
N GLN A 40 -16.51 -1.65 -0.02
CA GLN A 40 -17.30 -0.56 -0.60
C GLN A 40 -18.37 -1.05 -1.59
N LYS A 41 -18.12 -2.16 -2.30
CA LYS A 41 -19.09 -2.76 -3.22
C LYS A 41 -20.26 -3.44 -2.50
N ARG A 42 -20.10 -3.79 -1.22
CA ARG A 42 -21.19 -4.36 -0.43
C ARG A 42 -22.15 -3.24 -0.01
N PRO A 43 -23.46 -3.40 -0.22
CA PRO A 43 -24.43 -2.41 0.23
C PRO A 43 -24.33 -2.23 1.75
N GLU A 44 -24.31 -0.99 2.23
CA GLU A 44 -24.19 -0.67 3.67
C GLU A 44 -25.26 -1.32 4.55
N GLN A 45 -26.39 -1.73 3.95
CA GLN A 45 -27.45 -2.47 4.62
C GLN A 45 -27.08 -3.92 5.00
N GLU A 46 -26.08 -4.53 4.37
CA GLU A 46 -25.62 -5.89 4.68
C GLU A 46 -24.34 -5.91 5.53
N LEU A 47 -23.75 -4.74 5.84
CA LEU A 47 -22.54 -4.63 6.63
C LEU A 47 -22.87 -4.68 8.14
N SER A 48 -22.34 -5.70 8.81
CA SER A 48 -22.33 -5.76 10.28
C SER A 48 -21.52 -4.58 10.85
N GLU A 49 -21.77 -4.18 12.11
CA GLU A 49 -20.97 -3.15 12.80
C GLU A 49 -19.46 -3.48 12.82
N GLU A 50 -19.12 -4.78 12.80
CA GLU A 50 -17.75 -5.26 12.64
C GLU A 50 -17.17 -4.93 11.26
N ASP A 51 -17.95 -5.08 10.19
CA ASP A 51 -17.50 -4.75 8.83
C ASP A 51 -17.37 -3.23 8.64
N LYS A 52 -18.21 -2.42 9.31
CA LYS A 52 -18.07 -0.95 9.33
C LYS A 52 -16.75 -0.54 9.99
N THR A 53 -16.47 -1.12 11.16
CA THR A 53 -15.21 -0.88 11.88
C THR A 53 -14.00 -1.30 11.05
N ARG A 54 -14.08 -2.47 10.41
CA ARG A 54 -13.04 -2.97 9.50
C ARG A 54 -12.85 -2.06 8.29
N LYS A 55 -13.92 -1.56 7.69
CA LYS A 55 -13.86 -0.60 6.57
C LYS A 55 -13.12 0.67 6.98
N GLU A 56 -13.42 1.25 8.13
CA GLU A 56 -12.71 2.45 8.64
C GLU A 56 -11.22 2.18 8.89
N LEU A 57 -10.88 1.01 9.46
CA LEU A 57 -9.49 0.60 9.68
C LEU A 57 -8.73 0.43 8.36
N VAL A 58 -9.30 -0.29 7.40
CA VAL A 58 -8.70 -0.51 6.08
C VAL A 58 -8.55 0.82 5.33
N GLU A 59 -9.54 1.72 5.40
CA GLU A 59 -9.45 3.06 4.83
C GLU A 59 -8.31 3.88 5.45
N GLY A 60 -8.13 3.80 6.77
CA GLY A 60 -7.00 4.41 7.48
C GLY A 60 -5.65 3.86 7.01
N ILE A 61 -5.55 2.55 6.82
CA ILE A 61 -4.33 1.88 6.32
C ILE A 61 -4.02 2.33 4.90
N VAL A 62 -5.01 2.37 4.00
CA VAL A 62 -4.82 2.82 2.61
C VAL A 62 -4.34 4.27 2.58
N LYS A 63 -4.99 5.19 3.32
CA LYS A 63 -4.56 6.59 3.42
C LYS A 63 -3.14 6.73 3.93
N PHE A 64 -2.75 5.90 4.89
CA PHE A 64 -1.39 5.90 5.44
C PHE A 64 -0.36 5.35 4.43
N LEU A 65 -0.69 4.28 3.71
CA LEU A 65 0.20 3.68 2.72
C LEU A 65 0.31 4.47 1.42
N GLN A 66 -0.69 5.29 1.06
CA GLN A 66 -0.74 6.09 -0.17
C GLN A 66 0.58 6.85 -0.48
N PRO A 67 1.11 7.71 0.40
CA PRO A 67 2.34 8.44 0.11
C PRO A 67 3.57 7.53 -0.02
N HIS A 68 3.61 6.41 0.72
CA HIS A 68 4.67 5.42 0.61
C HIS A 68 4.58 4.65 -0.72
N TYR A 69 3.37 4.28 -1.14
CA TYR A 69 3.09 3.65 -2.42
C TYR A 69 3.52 4.56 -3.58
N ASP A 70 3.08 5.82 -3.59
CA ASP A 70 3.40 6.77 -4.66
C ASP A 70 4.92 6.94 -4.80
N PHE A 71 5.63 7.03 -3.66
CA PHE A 71 7.09 7.07 -3.63
C PHE A 71 7.72 5.76 -4.14
N SER A 72 7.28 4.60 -3.65
CA SER A 72 7.79 3.29 -4.05
C SER A 72 7.56 3.01 -5.54
N VAL A 73 6.42 3.41 -6.10
CA VAL A 73 6.14 3.31 -7.54
C VAL A 73 7.05 4.21 -8.36
N LEU A 74 7.32 5.44 -7.89
CA LEU A 74 8.25 6.35 -8.56
C LEU A 74 9.67 5.78 -8.58
N VAL A 75 10.14 5.24 -7.45
CA VAL A 75 11.47 4.62 -7.32
C VAL A 75 11.60 3.36 -8.18
N THR A 76 10.60 2.49 -8.20
CA THR A 76 10.63 1.26 -9.02
C THR A 76 10.58 1.58 -10.53
N LYS A 77 9.76 2.56 -10.95
CA LYS A 77 9.74 3.04 -12.35
C LYS A 77 11.06 3.67 -12.77
N THR A 78 11.67 4.49 -11.91
CA THR A 78 12.97 5.12 -12.21
C THR A 78 14.12 4.12 -12.19
N SER A 79 14.07 3.11 -11.31
CA SER A 79 15.04 2.01 -11.28
C SER A 79 14.96 1.12 -12.53
N SER A 80 13.76 0.80 -13.03
CA SER A 80 13.58 0.11 -14.31
C SER A 80 14.11 0.91 -15.50
N ASN A 81 14.22 2.24 -15.37
CA ASN A 81 14.76 3.12 -16.40
C ASN A 81 16.30 3.28 -16.36
N LYS A 82 17.01 2.56 -15.48
CA LYS A 82 18.49 2.48 -15.49
C LYS A 82 19.10 1.73 -16.69
N SER A 83 18.38 1.65 -17.81
CA SER A 83 18.95 1.33 -19.13
C SER A 83 19.26 2.58 -19.98
N THR A 84 19.25 3.79 -19.41
CA THR A 84 19.65 5.00 -20.14
C THR A 84 20.65 5.86 -19.35
N LYS A 85 21.87 5.35 -19.19
CA LYS A 85 23.07 6.21 -19.08
C LYS A 85 24.32 5.53 -19.63
N LYS A 86 24.25 5.09 -20.89
CA LYS A 86 25.33 5.39 -21.85
C LYS A 86 25.25 6.88 -22.18
N PHE A 87 25.66 7.73 -21.25
CA PHE A 87 25.84 9.17 -21.48
C PHE A 87 27.15 9.66 -20.86
N THR A 88 28.16 8.78 -20.81
CA THR A 88 29.54 9.06 -20.40
C THR A 88 30.52 8.81 -21.54
N LYS A 89 30.11 8.97 -22.80
CA LYS A 89 31.00 8.82 -23.97
C LYS A 89 31.11 10.04 -24.88
N TYR A 90 30.48 11.17 -24.55
CA TYR A 90 30.53 12.38 -25.37
C TYR A 90 31.03 13.62 -24.61
N LEU A 91 31.85 13.44 -23.57
CA LEU A 91 32.58 14.52 -22.89
C LEU A 91 34.11 14.37 -23.00
N CYS A 92 34.60 13.49 -23.89
CA CYS A 92 36.01 13.39 -24.26
C CYS A 92 36.13 13.30 -25.79
N THR A 93 35.91 14.42 -26.46
CA THR A 93 36.50 14.76 -27.76
C THR A 93 36.69 16.26 -27.79
#